data_AF-R4KPK3-F1
#
_entry.id   AF-R4KPK3-F1
#
_cell.length_a   1.000
_cell.length_b   1.000
_cell.length_c   1.000
_cell.angle_alpha   90.00
_cell.angle_beta   90.00
_cell.angle_gamma   90.00
#
_symmetry.space_group_name_H-M   'P 1'
#
loop_
_entity.id
_entity.type
_entity.pdbx_description
1 polymer ?
#
loop_
_entity_poly.entity_id
_entity_poly.type
_entity_poly.pdbx_seq_one_letter_code
_entity_poly.pdbx_strand_id
1 'polypeptide(L)'
;MLRRLLGKVESGRYGRALAGLQAGWQWECEVRREERFEGLVLYGSKRYRVAIERRGTRYAARCSCDDAVARGVLCKHIAFAAMAELATAVVASSVHRQLQELG
;
A
#
# COMPACT_ATOMS: atom_id res chain seq x y z
N MET A 1 -8.54 -3.88 7.20
CA MET A 1 -7.81 -4.70 6.20
C MET A 1 -6.29 -4.49 6.26
N LEU A 2 -5.80 -3.27 6.02
CA LEU A 2 -4.39 -2.99 5.78
C LEU A 2 -3.44 -3.43 6.91
N ARG A 3 -3.82 -3.23 8.19
CA ARG A 3 -3.02 -3.70 9.34
C ARG A 3 -2.78 -5.21 9.33
N ARG A 4 -3.81 -6.01 8.98
CA ARG A 4 -3.68 -7.47 8.88
C ARG A 4 -2.81 -7.89 7.69
N LEU A 5 -2.86 -7.14 6.59
CA LEU A 5 -1.97 -7.37 5.45
C LEU A 5 -0.51 -7.08 5.84
N LEU A 6 -0.25 -5.98 6.53
CA LEU A 6 1.09 -5.62 7.00
C LEU A 6 1.69 -6.67 7.95
N GLY A 7 0.87 -7.27 8.81
CA GLY A 7 1.30 -8.37 9.68
C GLY A 7 1.75 -9.65 8.93
N LYS A 8 1.49 -9.76 7.62
CA LYS A 8 1.96 -10.86 6.77
C LYS A 8 3.18 -10.50 5.92
N VAL A 9 3.61 -9.24 5.95
CA VAL A 9 4.80 -8.78 5.22
C VAL A 9 6.04 -9.25 5.98
N GLU A 10 6.97 -9.88 5.28
CA GLU A 10 8.25 -10.31 5.84
C GLU A 10 9.07 -9.10 6.35
N SER A 11 9.73 -9.26 7.49
CA SER A 11 10.39 -8.17 8.22
C SER A 11 11.38 -7.37 7.36
N GLY A 12 12.16 -8.02 6.49
CA GLY A 12 13.09 -7.32 5.60
C GLY A 12 12.39 -6.43 4.58
N ARG A 13 11.24 -6.86 4.06
CA ARG A 13 10.43 -6.09 3.11
C ARG A 13 9.67 -4.96 3.82
N TYR A 14 9.18 -5.22 5.02
CA TYR A 14 8.56 -4.22 5.88
C TYR A 14 9.55 -3.10 6.22
N GLY A 15 10.76 -3.44 6.67
CA GLY A 15 11.82 -2.46 6.97
C GLY A 15 12.21 -1.64 5.75
N ARG A 16 12.30 -2.25 4.56
CA ARG A 16 12.54 -1.52 3.30
C ARG A 16 11.41 -0.55 2.93
N ALA A 17 10.16 -0.89 3.24
CA ALA A 17 9.03 0.01 3.03
C ALA A 17 9.12 1.23 3.95
N LEU A 18 9.47 1.03 5.24
CA LEU A 18 9.72 2.12 6.18
C LEU A 18 10.89 3.01 5.74
N ALA A 19 12.00 2.42 5.30
CA ALA A 19 13.11 3.19 4.75
C ALA A 19 12.68 3.99 3.50
N GLY A 20 11.80 3.44 2.67
CA GLY A 20 11.18 4.15 1.54
C GLY A 20 10.37 5.37 1.99
N LEU A 21 9.56 5.24 3.05
CA LEU A 21 8.83 6.35 3.64
C LEU A 21 9.77 7.47 4.11
N GLN A 22 10.85 7.13 4.83
CA GLN A 22 11.87 8.11 5.25
C GLN A 22 12.59 8.75 4.07
N ALA A 23 12.80 8.01 2.98
CA ALA A 23 13.43 8.49 1.76
C ALA A 23 12.47 9.28 0.84
N GLY A 24 11.24 9.56 1.29
CA GLY A 24 10.29 10.37 0.53
C GLY A 24 9.64 9.65 -0.65
N TRP A 25 9.48 8.33 -0.58
CA TRP A 25 8.63 7.62 -1.54
C TRP A 25 7.21 8.20 -1.51
N GLN A 26 6.55 8.22 -2.66
CA GLN A 26 5.21 8.76 -2.81
C GLN A 26 4.22 7.66 -3.15
N TRP A 27 3.00 7.81 -2.63
CA TRP A 27 1.87 6.96 -2.95
C TRP A 27 0.78 7.81 -3.60
N GLU A 28 0.55 7.58 -4.89
CA GLU A 28 -0.53 8.18 -5.65
C GLU A 28 -1.68 7.20 -5.74
N CYS A 29 -2.66 7.34 -4.85
CA CYS A 29 -3.85 6.51 -4.84
C CYS A 29 -4.81 6.94 -5.97
N GLU A 30 -5.07 6.05 -6.91
CA GLU A 30 -6.00 6.25 -8.02
C GLU A 30 -7.41 5.75 -7.65
N VAL A 31 -7.50 4.62 -6.94
CA VAL A 31 -8.76 4.02 -6.49
C VAL A 31 -8.73 3.86 -4.99
N ARG A 32 -9.73 4.41 -4.29
CA ARG A 32 -9.93 4.23 -2.85
C ARG A 32 -11.38 3.90 -2.58
N ARG A 33 -11.62 2.67 -2.12
CA ARG A 33 -12.91 2.17 -1.65
C ARG A 33 -12.68 1.38 -0.37
N GLU A 34 -13.72 1.14 0.41
CA GLU A 34 -13.64 0.41 1.69
C GLU A 34 -12.79 -0.88 1.61
N GLU A 35 -12.93 -1.61 0.51
CA GLU A 35 -12.30 -2.92 0.32
C GLU A 35 -11.25 -2.96 -0.81
N ARG A 36 -10.92 -1.81 -1.44
CA ARG A 36 -10.01 -1.78 -2.58
C ARG A 36 -9.20 -0.49 -2.64
N PHE A 37 -7.88 -0.64 -2.80
CA PHE A 37 -6.93 0.44 -2.98
C PHE A 37 -6.08 0.13 -4.21
N GLU A 38 -5.97 1.07 -5.15
CA GLU A 38 -5.09 0.94 -6.31
C GLU A 38 -4.38 2.26 -6.60
N GLY A 39 -3.19 2.17 -7.16
CA GLY A 39 -2.40 3.36 -7.45
C GLY A 39 -0.95 3.06 -7.75
N LEU A 40 -0.12 4.10 -7.65
CA LEU A 40 1.30 4.06 -7.99
C LEU A 40 2.18 4.38 -6.79
N VAL A 41 3.19 3.54 -6.57
CA VAL A 41 4.33 3.85 -5.71
C VAL A 41 5.42 4.49 -6.57
N LEU A 42 5.83 5.71 -6.22
CA LEU A 42 6.81 6.49 -6.97
C LEU A 42 8.04 6.79 -6.12
N TYR A 43 9.23 6.62 -6.72
CA TYR A 43 10.48 7.12 -6.15
C TYR A 43 11.59 7.16 -7.21
N GLY A 44 12.37 8.24 -7.23
CA GLY A 44 13.31 8.50 -8.32
C GLY A 44 12.60 8.46 -9.67
N SER A 45 13.14 7.71 -10.63
CA SER A 45 12.51 7.46 -11.94
C SER A 45 11.57 6.25 -11.98
N LYS A 46 11.34 5.59 -10.83
CA LYS A 46 10.62 4.31 -10.77
C LYS A 46 9.15 4.53 -10.44
N ARG A 47 8.30 3.76 -11.11
CA ARG A 47 6.85 3.73 -10.91
C ARG A 47 6.37 2.28 -10.83
N TYR A 48 5.67 1.94 -9.76
CA TYR A 48 5.13 0.59 -9.57
C TYR A 48 3.64 0.65 -9.27
N ARG A 49 2.84 -0.05 -10.08
CA ARG A 49 1.41 -0.20 -9.82
C ARG A 49 1.20 -1.18 -8.68
N VAL A 50 0.39 -0.79 -7.71
CA VAL A 50 0.00 -1.60 -6.56
C VAL A 50 -1.51 -1.65 -6.49
N ALA A 51 -2.05 -2.84 -6.25
CA ALA A 51 -3.45 -3.07 -5.97
C ALA A 51 -3.58 -3.90 -4.69
N ILE A 52 -4.43 -3.47 -3.77
CA ILE A 52 -4.75 -4.16 -2.52
C ILE A 52 -6.26 -4.26 -2.43
N GLU A 53 -6.77 -5.48 -2.36
CA GLU A 53 -8.20 -5.74 -2.33
C GLU A 53 -8.55 -6.78 -1.26
N ARG A 54 -9.72 -6.62 -0.66
CA ARG A 54 -10.34 -7.66 0.16
C ARG A 54 -11.21 -8.53 -0.74
N ARG A 55 -11.10 -9.83 -0.58
CA ARG A 55 -11.96 -10.84 -1.22
C ARG A 55 -12.58 -11.70 -0.13
N GLY A 56 -13.72 -11.25 0.38
CA GLY A 56 -14.40 -11.87 1.53
C GLY A 56 -13.54 -11.82 2.80
N THR A 57 -13.14 -12.97 3.34
CA THR A 57 -12.26 -13.04 4.53
C THR A 57 -10.77 -12.95 4.19
N ARG A 58 -10.41 -13.07 2.91
CA ARG A 58 -9.02 -13.04 2.43
C ARG A 58 -8.67 -11.63 1.92
N TYR A 59 -7.38 -11.36 1.87
CA TYR A 59 -6.82 -10.16 1.24
C TYR A 59 -5.92 -10.61 0.10
N ALA A 60 -6.02 -9.93 -1.04
CA ALA A 60 -5.12 -10.09 -2.16
C ALA A 60 -4.39 -8.77 -2.39
N ALA A 61 -3.10 -8.86 -2.69
CA ALA A 61 -2.33 -7.71 -3.09
C ALA A 61 -1.43 -8.08 -4.25
N ARG A 62 -1.28 -7.14 -5.18
CA ARG A 62 -0.50 -7.28 -6.40
C ARG A 62 0.39 -6.06 -6.55
N CYS A 63 1.58 -6.26 -7.09
CA CYS A 63 2.48 -5.18 -7.47
C CYS A 63 3.14 -5.52 -8.80
N SER A 64 3.40 -4.50 -9.62
CA SER A 64 4.09 -4.64 -10.91
C SER A 64 5.61 -4.79 -10.79
N CYS A 65 6.18 -4.89 -9.58
CA CYS A 65 7.62 -5.07 -9.41
C CYS A 65 8.02 -6.55 -9.56
N ASP A 66 9.25 -6.78 -10.02
CA ASP A 66 9.75 -8.13 -10.32
C ASP A 66 9.69 -9.09 -9.12
N ASP A 67 9.93 -8.61 -7.90
CA ASP A 67 9.84 -9.43 -6.68
C ASP A 67 8.41 -9.98 -6.50
N ALA A 68 7.39 -9.13 -6.67
CA ALA A 68 6.00 -9.54 -6.55
C ALA A 68 5.55 -10.42 -7.73
N VAL A 69 5.93 -10.06 -8.96
CA VAL A 69 5.54 -10.79 -10.17
C VAL A 69 6.18 -12.18 -10.21
N ALA A 70 7.49 -12.27 -9.96
CA ALA A 70 8.22 -13.52 -10.08
C ALA A 70 8.02 -14.45 -8.88
N ARG A 71 7.76 -13.92 -7.68
CA ARG A 71 7.73 -14.72 -6.44
C ARG A 71 6.37 -14.76 -5.75
N GLY A 72 5.38 -13.97 -6.19
CA GLY A 72 4.04 -13.94 -5.59
C GLY A 72 4.03 -13.42 -4.14
N VAL A 73 5.01 -12.60 -3.76
CA VAL A 73 5.21 -12.13 -2.38
C VAL A 73 4.60 -10.75 -2.14
N LEU A 74 4.31 -10.45 -0.87
CA LEU A 74 3.99 -9.10 -0.42
C LEU A 74 5.28 -8.25 -0.39
N CYS A 75 5.58 -7.62 -1.52
CA CYS A 75 6.79 -6.83 -1.70
C CYS A 75 6.78 -5.53 -0.85
N LYS A 76 7.93 -4.86 -0.79
CA LYS A 76 8.10 -3.57 -0.10
C LYS A 76 7.14 -2.48 -0.60
N HIS A 77 6.76 -2.48 -1.88
CA HIS A 77 5.85 -1.48 -2.45
C HIS A 77 4.41 -1.68 -1.96
N ILE A 78 3.96 -2.93 -1.85
CA ILE A 78 2.65 -3.26 -1.26
C ILE A 78 2.61 -2.80 0.20
N ALA A 79 3.67 -3.12 0.96
CA ALA A 79 3.78 -2.69 2.35
C ALA A 79 3.76 -1.17 2.47
N PHE A 80 4.53 -0.46 1.64
CA PHE A 80 4.57 0.99 1.62
C PHE A 80 3.20 1.61 1.30
N ALA A 81 2.51 1.14 0.25
CA ALA A 81 1.17 1.62 -0.10
C ALA A 81 0.16 1.40 1.04
N ALA A 82 0.19 0.22 1.68
CA ALA A 82 -0.67 -0.07 2.82
C ALA A 82 -0.38 0.85 4.03
N MET A 83 0.89 1.17 4.28
CA MET A 83 1.28 2.13 5.33
C MET A 83 0.79 3.54 5.00
N ALA A 84 0.98 3.99 3.75
CA ALA A 84 0.56 5.31 3.30
C ALA A 84 -0.97 5.49 3.43
N GLU A 85 -1.75 4.50 3.00
CA GLU A 85 -3.21 4.52 3.14
C GLU A 85 -3.67 4.51 4.61
N LEU A 86 -2.99 3.76 5.48
CA LEU A 86 -3.24 3.82 6.92
C LEU A 86 -2.93 5.21 7.49
N ALA A 87 -1.84 5.85 7.05
CA ALA A 87 -1.51 7.20 7.46
C ALA A 87 -2.57 8.20 6.99
N THR A 88 -3.02 8.12 5.74
CA THR A 88 -4.12 8.95 5.21
C THR A 88 -5.40 8.78 6.03
N ALA A 89 -5.75 7.54 6.40
CA ALA A 89 -6.90 7.25 7.23
C ALA A 89 -6.80 7.86 8.63
N VAL A 90 -5.63 7.75 9.26
CA VAL A 90 -5.38 8.36 10.57
C VAL A 90 -5.46 9.88 10.49
N VAL A 91 -4.83 10.49 9.47
CA VAL A 91 -4.89 11.94 9.25
C VAL A 91 -6.33 12.40 9.09
N ALA A 92 -7.13 11.75 8.23
CA ALA A 92 -8.54 12.07 8.04
C ALA A 92 -9.32 12.01 9.37
N SER A 93 -9.12 10.94 10.15
CA SER A 93 -9.76 10.79 11.46
C SER A 93 -9.35 11.88 12.48
N SER A 94 -8.06 12.28 12.48
CA SER A 94 -7.54 13.30 13.41
C SER A 94 -8.07 14.71 13.12
N VAL A 95 -8.52 14.96 11.89
CA VAL A 95 -9.13 16.24 11.49
C VAL A 95 -10.66 16.14 11.40
N HIS A 96 -11.25 15.11 12.00
CA HIS A 96 -12.69 14.81 11.98
C HIS A 96 -13.32 14.77 10.57
N ARG A 97 -12.53 14.43 9.55
CA ARG A 97 -13.00 14.27 8.17
C ARG A 97 -13.20 12.80 7.83
N GLN A 98 -14.19 12.53 6.99
CA GLN A 98 -14.33 11.23 6.35
C GLN A 98 -13.26 11.05 5.27
N LEU A 99 -12.79 9.82 5.09
CA LEU A 99 -11.93 9.47 3.96
C LEU A 99 -12.72 9.61 2.67
N GLN A 100 -12.20 10.39 1.75
CA GLN A 100 -12.78 10.52 0.42
C GLN A 100 -12.54 9.24 -0.39
N GLU A 101 -13.61 8.68 -0.93
CA GLU A 101 -13.52 7.63 -1.95
C GLU A 101 -12.96 8.21 -3.25
N LEU A 102 -12.12 7.43 -3.94
CA LEU A 102 -11.51 7.79 -5.22
C LEU A 102 -11.87 6.72 -6.25
N GLY A 103 -12.06 7.12 -7.50
CA GLY A 103 -12.42 6.21 -8.59
C GLY A 103 -12.37 6.86 -9.96
#